data_AF-A0A139Y3D6-F1
#
_entry.id   AF-A0A139Y3D6-F1
#
_cell.length_a   1.000
_cell.length_b   1.000
_cell.length_c   1.000
_cell.angle_alpha   90.00
_cell.angle_beta   90.00
_cell.angle_gamma   90.00
#
_symmetry.space_group_name_H-M   'P 1'
#
loop_
_entity.id
_entity.type
_entity.pdbx_description
1 polymer ?
#
loop_
_entity_poly.entity_id
_entity_poly.type
_entity_poly.pdbx_seq_one_letter_code
_entity_poly.pdbx_strand_id
1 'polypeptide(L)'
;MGGLSESTVFAASPCPIECLEIARCISNVSSSELKVIKGRKSGEFRDLLGYAVDEEVAHRQHIVFTFMNGHEALKSFCLAKHAKFKLAGRTEPPFTQEADSRTGE
;
A
#
# COMPACT_ATOMS: atom_id res chain seq x y z
N MET A 1 48.59 -7.73 -17.95
CA MET A 1 47.75 -6.51 -18.04
C MET A 1 46.30 -6.96 -18.02
N GLY A 2 45.58 -6.71 -16.94
CA GLY A 2 44.20 -7.16 -16.76
C GLY A 2 43.21 -6.20 -17.42
N GLY A 3 42.31 -6.75 -18.23
CA GLY A 3 41.13 -6.04 -18.75
C GLY A 3 39.98 -6.21 -17.76
N LEU A 4 39.49 -5.10 -17.23
CA LEU A 4 38.31 -5.03 -16.36
C LEU A 4 37.07 -5.37 -17.19
N SER A 5 36.35 -6.44 -16.82
CA SER A 5 35.03 -6.71 -17.41
C SER A 5 34.03 -5.73 -16.82
N GLU A 6 33.43 -4.89 -17.66
CA GLU A 6 32.29 -4.06 -17.29
C GLU A 6 31.12 -4.97 -16.91
N SER A 7 30.93 -5.18 -15.61
CA SER A 7 29.70 -5.76 -15.07
C SER A 7 28.56 -4.81 -15.39
N THR A 8 27.80 -5.14 -16.43
CA THR A 8 26.56 -4.45 -16.77
C THR A 8 25.60 -4.64 -15.61
N VAL A 9 25.52 -3.64 -14.72
CA VAL A 9 24.55 -3.63 -13.64
C VAL A 9 23.19 -3.51 -14.28
N PHE A 10 22.42 -4.60 -14.29
CA PHE A 10 21.01 -4.57 -14.68
C PHE A 10 20.30 -3.56 -13.78
N ALA A 11 20.07 -2.35 -14.29
CA ALA A 11 19.24 -1.37 -13.64
C ALA A 11 17.79 -1.85 -13.76
N ALA A 12 17.34 -2.62 -12.77
CA ALA A 12 15.94 -2.96 -12.62
C ALA A 12 15.14 -1.66 -12.53
N SER A 13 14.10 -1.53 -13.36
CA SER A 13 13.13 -0.43 -13.27
C SER A 13 12.66 -0.27 -11.81
N PRO A 14 12.55 0.95 -11.27
CA PRO A 14 12.12 1.15 -9.89
C PRO A 14 10.77 0.46 -9.69
N CYS A 15 10.74 -0.54 -8.82
CA CYS A 15 9.50 -1.22 -8.48
C CYS A 15 8.52 -0.21 -7.87
N PRO A 16 7.23 -0.22 -8.26
CA PRO A 16 6.24 0.62 -7.62
C PRO A 16 6.30 0.46 -6.10
N ILE A 17 6.13 1.55 -5.36
CA ILE A 17 6.19 1.55 -3.88
C ILE A 17 5.21 0.53 -3.28
N GLU A 18 4.09 0.29 -3.96
CA GLU A 18 3.08 -0.72 -3.65
C GLU A 18 3.59 -2.18 -3.71
N CYS A 19 4.73 -2.43 -4.33
CA CYS A 19 5.36 -3.75 -4.42
C CYS A 19 6.50 -3.94 -3.40
N LEU A 20 6.81 -2.93 -2.58
CA LEU A 20 7.85 -3.05 -1.56
C LEU A 20 7.31 -3.78 -0.32
N GLU A 21 7.97 -4.88 0.05
CA GLU A 21 7.67 -5.59 1.28
C GLU A 21 8.12 -4.77 2.50
N ILE A 22 7.17 -4.16 3.21
CA ILE A 22 7.46 -3.28 4.36
C ILE A 22 7.51 -4.03 5.70
N ALA A 23 6.79 -5.16 5.81
CA ALA A 23 6.72 -5.97 7.02
C ALA A 23 6.22 -7.39 6.72
N ARG A 24 6.53 -8.32 7.64
CA ARG A 24 5.92 -9.67 7.71
C ARG A 24 5.21 -9.83 9.05
N CYS A 25 4.14 -10.62 9.09
CA CYS A 25 3.43 -10.87 10.33
C CYS A 25 2.72 -12.22 10.37
N ILE A 26 2.36 -12.66 11.58
CA ILE A 26 1.38 -13.74 11.80
C ILE A 26 -0.01 -13.13 11.74
N SER A 27 -0.87 -13.64 10.85
CA SER A 27 -2.24 -13.16 10.71
C SER A 27 -3.21 -14.02 11.51
N ASN A 28 -4.20 -13.36 12.10
CA ASN A 28 -5.32 -13.98 12.82
C ASN A 28 -6.44 -14.44 11.87
N VAL A 29 -6.38 -14.08 10.59
CA VAL A 29 -7.42 -14.33 9.59
C VAL A 29 -6.83 -14.98 8.35
N SER A 30 -7.63 -15.80 7.68
CA SER A 30 -7.29 -16.38 6.39
C SER A 30 -7.30 -15.33 5.27
N SER A 31 -6.69 -15.66 4.14
CA SER A 31 -6.69 -14.79 2.96
C SER A 31 -8.10 -14.54 2.39
N SER A 32 -9.03 -15.49 2.56
CA SER A 32 -10.44 -15.35 2.19
C SER A 32 -11.16 -14.34 3.08
N GLU A 33 -10.99 -14.44 4.39
CA GLU A 33 -11.61 -13.54 5.37
C GLU A 33 -11.05 -12.13 5.23
N LEU A 34 -9.74 -12.01 5.01
CA LEU A 34 -9.07 -10.74 4.78
C LEU A 34 -9.68 -9.96 3.60
N LYS A 35 -10.10 -10.66 2.53
CA LYS A 35 -10.77 -10.02 1.38
C LYS A 35 -12.13 -9.45 1.75
N VAL A 36 -12.86 -10.10 2.66
CA VAL A 36 -14.19 -9.68 3.12
C VAL A 36 -14.10 -8.44 4.01
N ILE A 37 -13.13 -8.42 4.93
CA ILE A 37 -13.00 -7.34 5.93
C ILE A 37 -12.12 -6.17 5.48
N LYS A 38 -11.49 -6.26 4.30
CA LYS A 38 -10.61 -5.21 3.77
C LYS A 38 -11.34 -3.86 3.70
N GLY A 39 -10.79 -2.85 4.35
CA GLY A 39 -11.34 -1.50 4.37
C GLY A 39 -12.55 -1.30 5.31
N ARG A 40 -12.90 -2.32 6.10
CA ARG A 40 -14.00 -2.27 7.07
C ARG A 40 -13.49 -1.89 8.46
N LYS A 41 -14.37 -1.36 9.31
CA LYS A 41 -14.04 -1.08 10.71
C LYS A 41 -13.94 -2.38 11.51
N SER A 42 -13.02 -2.45 12.46
CA SER A 42 -12.81 -3.64 13.30
C SER A 42 -14.07 -4.12 14.02
N GLY A 43 -14.90 -3.18 14.51
CA GLY A 43 -16.18 -3.49 15.14
C GLY A 43 -17.20 -4.18 14.23
N GLU A 44 -17.01 -4.14 12.91
CA GLU A 44 -17.87 -4.83 11.93
C GLU A 44 -17.39 -6.26 11.63
N PHE A 45 -16.19 -6.66 12.08
CA PHE A 45 -15.59 -7.93 11.68
C PHE A 45 -16.41 -9.13 12.13
N ARG A 46 -16.93 -9.10 13.36
CA ARG A 46 -17.77 -10.19 13.88
C ARG A 46 -19.01 -10.42 13.02
N ASP A 47 -19.66 -9.35 12.60
CA ASP A 47 -20.91 -9.43 11.83
C ASP A 47 -20.63 -9.88 10.39
N LEU A 48 -19.48 -9.48 9.82
CA LEU A 48 -19.05 -9.88 8.48
C LEU A 48 -18.54 -11.33 8.39
N LEU A 49 -17.86 -11.80 9.44
CA LEU A 49 -17.25 -13.14 9.47
C LEU A 49 -18.14 -14.20 10.13
N GLY A 50 -19.11 -13.78 10.94
CA GLY A 50 -20.04 -14.68 11.63
C GLY A 50 -19.48 -15.34 12.89
N TYR A 51 -18.31 -14.93 13.36
CA TYR A 51 -17.70 -15.42 14.60
C TYR A 51 -16.93 -14.30 15.33
N ALA A 52 -16.69 -14.48 16.63
CA ALA A 52 -15.90 -13.54 17.41
C ALA A 52 -14.42 -13.61 16.98
N VAL A 53 -13.91 -12.50 16.45
CA VAL A 53 -12.52 -12.35 16.00
C VAL A 53 -11.88 -11.16 16.72
N ASP A 54 -10.55 -11.19 16.84
CA ASP A 54 -9.79 -10.03 17.29
C ASP A 54 -10.05 -8.83 16.39
N GLU A 55 -9.99 -7.62 16.97
CA GLU A 55 -10.20 -6.36 16.24
C GLU A 55 -9.06 -6.02 15.27
N GLU A 56 -8.00 -6.84 15.25
CA GLU A 56 -6.78 -6.64 14.50
C GLU A 56 -6.45 -7.86 13.63
N VAL A 57 -6.02 -7.59 12.40
CA VAL A 57 -5.61 -8.63 11.43
C VAL A 57 -4.31 -9.33 11.86
N ALA A 58 -3.43 -8.58 12.52
CA ALA A 58 -2.17 -9.06 13.08
C ALA A 58 -1.81 -8.19 14.29
N HIS A 59 -1.55 -8.82 15.43
CA HIS A 59 -1.12 -8.11 16.62
C HIS A 59 0.28 -7.51 16.44
N ARG A 60 0.52 -6.32 17.00
CA ARG A 60 1.81 -5.60 16.88
C ARG A 60 3.02 -6.39 17.34
N GLN A 61 2.88 -7.30 18.31
CA GLN A 61 3.97 -8.14 18.78
C GLN A 61 4.36 -9.24 17.78
N HIS A 62 3.50 -9.51 16.79
CA HIS A 62 3.73 -10.52 15.75
C HIS A 62 4.12 -9.90 14.41
N ILE A 63 4.49 -8.62 14.38
CA ILE A 63 4.92 -7.90 13.17
C ILE A 63 6.44 -7.69 13.22
N VAL A 64 7.11 -8.03 12.12
CA VAL A 64 8.54 -7.77 11.89
C VAL A 64 8.68 -6.80 10.72
N PHE A 65 9.28 -5.64 10.93
CA PHE A 65 9.49 -4.63 9.88
C PHE A 65 10.72 -4.95 9.04
N THR A 66 10.52 -5.08 7.72
CA THR A 66 11.58 -5.43 6.75
C THR A 66 12.59 -4.29 6.55
N PHE A 67 12.20 -3.05 6.89
CA PHE A 67 13.10 -1.88 6.92
C PHE A 67 14.39 -2.14 7.73
N MET A 68 14.30 -2.97 8.78
CA MET A 68 15.44 -3.26 9.66
C MET A 68 16.48 -4.18 9.02
N ASN A 69 16.18 -4.79 7.87
CA ASN A 69 17.07 -5.72 7.17
C ASN A 69 18.01 -5.03 6.16
N GLY A 70 18.15 -3.69 6.20
CA GLY A 70 19.15 -2.95 5.40
C GLY A 70 18.68 -2.52 4.01
N HIS A 71 17.37 -2.52 3.73
CA HIS A 71 16.83 -2.08 2.44
C HIS A 71 16.78 -0.53 2.35
N GLU A 72 17.86 0.08 1.85
CA GLU A 72 18.06 1.53 1.71
C GLU A 72 16.87 2.28 1.07
N ALA A 73 16.21 1.70 0.06
CA ALA A 73 15.04 2.31 -0.57
C ALA A 73 13.83 2.40 0.35
N LEU A 74 13.62 1.38 1.20
CA LEU A 74 12.54 1.37 2.18
C LEU A 74 12.87 2.32 3.34
N LYS A 75 14.15 2.41 3.69
CA LYS A 75 14.64 3.37 4.68
C LYS A 75 14.44 4.81 4.26
N SER A 76 14.83 5.10 3.02
CA SER A 76 14.56 6.39 2.39
C SER A 76 13.07 6.68 2.35
N PHE A 77 12.21 5.75 1.93
CA PHE A 77 10.76 5.97 1.89
C PHE A 77 10.14 6.25 3.28
N CYS A 78 10.46 5.44 4.29
CA CYS A 78 9.90 5.60 5.63
C CYS A 78 10.38 6.89 6.32
N LEU A 79 11.64 7.28 6.12
CA LEU A 79 12.23 8.47 6.75
C LEU A 79 12.00 9.77 5.96
N ALA A 80 11.86 9.69 4.62
CA ALA A 80 11.65 10.85 3.76
C ALA A 80 10.26 11.49 3.88
N LYS A 81 9.34 10.96 4.71
CA LYS A 81 8.09 11.67 5.05
C LYS A 81 8.30 13.03 5.73
N HIS A 82 9.52 13.39 6.12
CA HIS A 82 9.87 14.76 6.53
C HIS A 82 10.38 15.68 5.39
N ALA A 83 10.61 15.15 4.18
CA ALA A 83 11.02 15.93 3.02
C ALA A 83 9.83 16.12 2.07
N LYS A 84 9.03 17.15 2.34
CA LYS A 84 8.01 17.78 1.48
C LYS A 84 7.79 17.08 0.12
N PHE A 85 6.85 16.15 0.05
CA PHE A 85 6.30 15.72 -1.24
C PHE A 85 5.53 16.89 -1.85
N LYS A 86 6.16 17.66 -2.75
CA LYS A 86 5.43 18.41 -3.78
C LYS A 86 4.88 17.36 -4.75
N LEU A 87 3.65 16.91 -4.50
CA LEU A 87 2.87 16.18 -5.48
C LEU A 87 2.62 17.14 -6.64
N ALA A 88 3.37 16.98 -7.74
CA ALA A 88 3.10 17.68 -8.99
C ALA A 88 1.69 17.32 -9.46
N GLY A 89 0.93 18.36 -9.81
CA GLY A 89 -0.50 18.33 -10.02
C GLY A 89 -0.96 17.20 -10.94
N ARG A 90 -1.87 16.40 -10.42
CA ARG A 90 -2.82 15.64 -11.23
C ARG A 90 -3.87 16.64 -11.71
N THR A 91 -3.80 17.02 -12.97
CA THR A 91 -4.85 17.79 -13.65
C THR A 91 -6.08 16.90 -13.75
N GLU A 92 -7.04 17.12 -12.85
CA GLU A 92 -8.39 16.58 -12.99
C GLU A 92 -9.05 17.21 -14.23
N PRO A 93 -9.69 16.44 -15.12
CA PRO A 93 -10.52 17.02 -16.17
C PRO A 93 -11.78 17.64 -15.56
N PRO A 94 -12.25 18.81 -16.04
CA PRO A 94 -13.43 19.47 -15.49
C PRO A 94 -14.69 18.64 -15.72
N PHE A 95 -15.36 18.30 -14.62
CA PHE A 95 -16.70 17.73 -14.60
C PHE A 95 -17.71 18.84 -14.96
N THR A 96 -18.09 18.97 -16.22
CA THR A 96 -19.25 19.79 -16.62
C THR A 96 -20.53 19.01 -16.35
N GLN A 97 -21.34 19.53 -15.42
CA GLN A 97 -22.68 19.04 -15.12
C GLN A 97 -23.58 19.13 -16.35
N GLU A 98 -24.22 18.02 -16.69
CA GLU A 98 -25.33 18.00 -17.65
C GLU A 98 -26.52 18.77 -17.06
N ALA A 99 -26.96 19.80 -17.79
CA ALA A 99 -28.19 20.50 -17.50
C ALA A 99 -29.38 19.66 -18.01
N ASP A 100 -30.09 19.06 -17.06
CA ASP A 100 -31.32 18.32 -17.28
C ASP A 100 -32.35 19.23 -17.99
N SER A 101 -32.75 18.82 -19.19
CA SER A 101 -33.67 19.52 -20.07
C SER A 101 -34.92 18.68 -20.25
N ARG A 102 -36.03 19.05 -19.59
CA ARG A 102 -37.42 18.66 -19.91
C ARG A 102 -38.33 19.83 -19.51
N THR A 103 -38.79 20.72 -20.38
CA THR A 103 -39.79 20.65 -21.48
C THR A 103 -41.24 20.40 -21.02
N GLY A 104 -42.15 21.27 -21.46
CA GLY A 104 -43.61 21.17 -21.41
C GLY A 104 -44.22 22.55 -21.14
N GLU A 105 -44.41 23.38 -22.17
CA GLU A 105 -45.71 23.59 -22.88
C GLU A 105 -46.79 24.26 -22.03
#